data_AF-A0A959Y0I0-F1
#
_entry.id   AF-A0A959Y0I0-F1
#
_cell.length_a   1.000
_cell.length_b   1.000
_cell.length_c   1.000
_cell.angle_alpha   90.00
_cell.angle_beta   90.00
_cell.angle_gamma   90.00
#
_symmetry.space_group_name_H-M   'P 1'
#
loop_
_entity.id
_entity.type
_entity.pdbx_description
1 polymer ?
#
loop_
_entity_poly.entity_id
_entity_poly.type
_entity_poly.pdbx_seq_one_letter_code
_entity_poly.pdbx_strand_id
1 'polypeptide(L)'
;MEVHHHSHTARKKWTHYFWEFLMLFLAVFCGFLAEYQLEHTIEHQRAKVYAKGMVENLESDTTELKEIIIRGEFAKNYLDSFLTLITAKDFNQIPTGKLYFYGLWGGYLRGFEPNDATFQQMKNSGSIRYFKNRELEQTIGKYDQILRSMRRLQDFDQFIQLEIRKVRAKIFDFHFNDQANRVVQQHVYRNFNQEAIDSFMLTNPPLLTQDKIVINEYAELCRSRSLRQQLNNSIQALNLAKEIIVMLKEEFHLK
;
A
#
# COMPACT_ATOMS: atom_id res chain seq x y z
N MET A 1 20.57 61.05 -74.35
CA MET A 1 19.58 61.00 -73.25
C MET A 1 19.33 59.55 -72.97
N GLU A 2 20.04 58.99 -71.99
CA GLU A 2 19.86 57.59 -71.60
C GLU A 2 18.54 57.48 -70.85
N VAL A 3 17.58 56.81 -71.49
CA VAL A 3 16.26 56.60 -70.92
C VAL A 3 16.38 55.41 -69.99
N HIS A 4 16.53 55.67 -68.69
CA HIS A 4 16.42 54.65 -67.66
C HIS A 4 15.03 54.02 -67.75
N HIS A 5 14.92 52.82 -68.33
CA HIS A 5 13.79 51.95 -68.11
C HIS A 5 13.81 51.54 -66.64
N HIS A 6 13.12 52.31 -65.80
CA HIS A 6 12.67 51.78 -64.53
C HIS A 6 11.75 50.60 -64.86
N SER A 7 12.27 49.39 -64.69
CA SER A 7 11.48 48.17 -64.69
C SER A 7 10.31 48.39 -63.76
N HIS A 8 9.11 48.61 -64.32
CA HIS A 8 7.90 48.66 -63.55
C HIS A 8 7.73 47.29 -62.92
N THR A 9 8.11 47.15 -61.64
CA THR A 9 7.66 46.03 -60.82
C THR A 9 6.15 45.98 -60.94
N ALA A 10 5.64 44.98 -61.65
CA ALA A 10 4.21 44.76 -61.78
C ALA A 10 3.61 44.74 -60.36
N ARG A 11 2.73 45.70 -60.06
CA ARG A 11 2.06 45.75 -58.75
C ARG A 11 1.41 44.38 -58.52
N LYS A 12 1.85 43.68 -57.46
CA LYS A 12 1.27 42.39 -57.09
C LYS A 12 -0.24 42.59 -56.92
N LYS A 13 -1.02 41.82 -57.70
CA LYS A 13 -2.48 41.78 -57.55
C LYS A 13 -2.79 41.28 -56.14
N TRP A 14 -3.88 41.74 -55.53
CA TRP A 14 -4.31 41.34 -54.18
C TRP A 14 -4.34 39.81 -53.99
N THR A 15 -4.64 39.06 -55.07
CA THR A 15 -4.56 37.59 -55.11
C THR A 15 -3.19 37.03 -54.73
N HIS A 16 -2.08 37.69 -55.10
CA HIS A 16 -0.74 37.25 -54.71
C HIS A 16 -0.51 37.42 -53.20
N TYR A 17 -0.96 38.52 -52.61
CA TYR A 17 -0.87 38.73 -51.16
C TYR A 17 -1.72 37.73 -50.39
N PHE A 18 -2.90 37.36 -50.91
CA PHE A 18 -3.73 36.31 -50.32
C PHE A 18 -3.04 34.95 -50.36
N TRP A 19 -2.45 34.56 -51.49
CA TRP A 19 -1.72 33.29 -51.61
C TRP A 19 -0.43 33.27 -50.77
N GLU A 20 0.28 34.40 -50.64
CA GLU A 20 1.43 34.54 -49.74
C GLU A 20 1.02 34.42 -48.27
N PHE A 21 -0.05 35.10 -47.88
CA PHE A 21 -0.64 34.93 -46.54
C PHE A 21 -1.06 33.48 -46.30
N LEU A 22 -1.78 32.87 -47.24
CA LEU A 22 -2.27 31.50 -47.10
C LEU A 22 -1.11 30.50 -46.98
N MET A 23 -0.04 30.69 -47.74
CA MET A 23 1.17 29.86 -47.64
C MET A 23 1.81 29.96 -46.25
N LEU A 24 2.04 31.19 -45.75
CA LEU A 24 2.64 31.42 -44.44
C LEU A 24 1.73 30.95 -43.30
N PHE A 25 0.43 31.23 -43.41
CA PHE A 25 -0.59 30.76 -42.48
C PHE A 25 -0.62 29.24 -42.43
N LEU A 26 -0.67 28.56 -43.58
CA LEU A 26 -0.70 27.11 -43.64
C LEU A 26 0.58 26.50 -43.10
N ALA A 27 1.75 27.08 -43.38
CA ALA A 27 3.02 26.60 -42.82
C ALA A 27 3.03 26.63 -41.29
N VAL A 28 2.59 27.74 -40.69
CA VAL A 28 2.50 27.89 -39.23
C VAL A 28 1.40 27.01 -38.65
N PHE A 29 0.21 26.98 -39.28
CA PHE A 29 -0.93 26.16 -38.86
C PHE A 29 -0.62 24.66 -38.88
N CYS A 30 0.01 24.17 -39.95
CA CYS A 30 0.45 22.79 -40.05
C CYS A 30 1.54 22.46 -39.02
N GLY A 31 2.44 23.41 -38.72
CA GLY A 31 3.41 23.26 -37.63
C GLY A 31 2.72 23.00 -36.28
N PHE A 32 1.76 23.85 -35.91
CA PHE A 32 0.97 23.65 -34.69
C PHE A 32 0.17 22.34 -34.68
N LEU A 33 -0.43 21.95 -35.81
CA LEU A 33 -1.18 20.69 -35.90
C LEU A 33 -0.25 19.47 -35.76
N ALA A 34 0.95 19.53 -36.34
CA ALA A 34 1.95 18.49 -36.21
C ALA A 34 2.46 18.37 -34.75
N GLU A 35 2.71 19.48 -34.08
CA GLU A 35 3.09 19.49 -32.65
C GLU A 35 1.98 18.93 -31.77
N TYR A 36 0.72 19.35 -31.98
CA TYR A 36 -0.43 18.83 -31.24
C TYR A 36 -0.58 17.30 -31.40
N GLN A 37 -0.45 16.79 -32.62
CA GLN A 37 -0.53 15.36 -32.90
C GLN A 37 0.66 14.58 -32.31
N LEU A 38 1.87 15.15 -32.38
CA LEU A 38 3.08 14.54 -31.84
C LEU A 38 3.01 14.46 -30.31
N GLU A 39 2.61 15.54 -29.64
CA GLU A 39 2.43 15.57 -28.19
C GLU A 39 1.42 14.50 -27.74
N HIS A 40 0.25 14.43 -28.39
CA HIS A 40 -0.77 13.43 -28.04
C HIS A 40 -0.23 11.98 -28.18
N THR A 41 0.57 11.73 -29.22
CA THR A 41 1.19 10.41 -29.45
C THR A 41 2.21 10.08 -28.36
N ILE A 42 3.07 11.04 -27.99
CA ILE A 42 4.08 10.87 -26.94
C ILE A 42 3.43 10.70 -25.57
N GLU A 43 2.40 11.49 -25.24
CA GLU A 43 1.65 11.37 -23.98
C GLU A 43 1.04 9.96 -23.84
N HIS A 44 0.41 9.43 -24.89
CA HIS A 44 -0.13 8.07 -24.88
C HIS A 44 0.97 7.00 -24.71
N GLN A 45 2.10 7.14 -25.41
CA GLN A 45 3.21 6.18 -25.26
C GLN A 45 3.75 6.18 -23.83
N ARG A 46 3.95 7.35 -23.23
CA ARG A 46 4.40 7.49 -21.84
C ARG A 46 3.38 6.93 -20.86
N ALA A 47 2.09 7.23 -21.05
CA ALA A 47 1.02 6.69 -20.22
C ALA A 47 1.05 5.16 -20.20
N LYS A 48 1.26 4.52 -21.36
CA LYS A 48 1.36 3.05 -21.46
C LYS A 48 2.57 2.50 -20.70
N VAL A 49 3.73 3.16 -20.77
CA VAL A 49 4.93 2.77 -20.01
C VAL A 49 4.67 2.87 -18.51
N TYR A 50 4.07 3.97 -18.06
CA TYR A 50 3.70 4.17 -16.65
C TYR A 50 2.64 3.18 -16.18
N ALA A 51 1.61 2.90 -16.99
CA ALA A 51 0.58 1.91 -16.68
C ALA A 51 1.19 0.53 -16.45
N LYS A 52 2.13 0.11 -17.32
CA LYS A 52 2.86 -1.15 -17.15
C LYS A 52 3.66 -1.17 -15.84
N GLY A 53 4.43 -0.12 -15.54
CA GLY A 53 5.19 -0.04 -14.29
C GLY A 53 4.29 -0.05 -13.05
N MET A 54 3.14 0.64 -13.09
CA MET A 54 2.14 0.61 -12.03
C MET A 54 1.55 -0.78 -11.83
N VAL A 55 1.24 -1.52 -12.91
CA VAL A 55 0.75 -2.90 -12.80
C VAL A 55 1.78 -3.78 -12.11
N GLU A 56 3.05 -3.73 -12.52
CA GLU A 56 4.13 -4.53 -11.91
C GLU A 56 4.31 -4.20 -10.41
N ASN A 57 4.28 -2.91 -10.08
CA ASN A 57 4.31 -2.39 -8.71
C ASN A 57 3.14 -2.92 -7.87
N LEU A 58 1.91 -2.78 -8.37
CA LEU A 58 0.70 -3.21 -7.67
C LEU A 58 0.61 -4.74 -7.55
N GLU A 59 1.09 -5.51 -8.54
CA GLU A 59 1.13 -6.97 -8.47
C GLU A 59 2.04 -7.44 -7.33
N SER A 60 3.21 -6.79 -7.15
CA SER A 60 4.09 -6.99 -5.99
C SER A 60 3.36 -6.65 -4.69
N ASP A 61 2.76 -5.47 -4.61
CA ASP A 61 2.03 -5.01 -3.42
C ASP A 61 0.88 -5.94 -3.04
N THR A 62 0.13 -6.46 -4.02
CA THR A 62 -0.96 -7.40 -3.74
C THR A 62 -0.47 -8.71 -3.14
N THR A 63 0.76 -9.14 -3.47
CA THR A 63 1.37 -10.36 -2.94
C THR A 63 1.74 -10.15 -1.47
N GLU A 64 2.37 -9.02 -1.16
CA GLU A 64 2.71 -8.66 0.22
C GLU A 64 1.45 -8.44 1.08
N LEU A 65 0.47 -7.68 0.58
CA LEU A 65 -0.78 -7.40 1.28
C LEU A 65 -1.55 -8.68 1.62
N LYS A 66 -1.60 -9.68 0.72
CA LYS A 66 -2.21 -10.99 1.03
C LYS A 66 -1.55 -11.63 2.25
N GLU A 67 -0.23 -11.60 2.30
CA GLU A 67 0.52 -12.19 3.41
C GLU A 67 0.35 -11.41 4.72
N ILE A 68 0.28 -10.08 4.64
CA ILE A 68 -0.05 -9.21 5.77
C ILE A 68 -1.44 -9.52 6.32
N ILE A 69 -2.44 -9.67 5.45
CA ILE A 69 -3.82 -9.98 5.84
C ILE A 69 -3.89 -11.34 6.53
N ILE A 70 -3.29 -12.39 5.96
CA ILE A 70 -3.29 -13.74 6.55
C ILE A 70 -2.67 -13.71 7.96
N ARG A 71 -1.50 -13.09 8.11
CA ARG A 71 -0.84 -13.01 9.43
C ARG A 71 -1.57 -12.07 10.40
N GLY A 72 -2.17 -11.01 9.89
CA GLY A 72 -3.00 -10.08 10.66
C GLY A 72 -4.27 -10.73 11.21
N GLU A 73 -4.90 -11.64 10.45
CA GLU A 73 -6.05 -12.43 10.92
C GLU A 73 -5.65 -13.35 12.08
N PHE A 74 -4.52 -14.05 11.99
CA PHE A 74 -4.00 -14.82 13.13
C PHE A 74 -3.77 -13.93 14.34
N ALA A 75 -3.10 -12.79 14.16
CA ALA A 75 -2.83 -11.85 15.25
C ALA A 75 -4.11 -11.35 15.91
N LYS A 76 -5.13 -10.96 15.12
CA LYS A 76 -6.43 -10.53 15.62
C LYS A 76 -7.10 -11.63 16.45
N ASN A 77 -7.23 -12.83 15.89
CA ASN A 77 -7.99 -13.91 16.52
C ASN A 77 -7.31 -14.46 17.78
N TYR A 78 -5.98 -14.57 17.76
CA TYR A 78 -5.22 -15.02 18.92
C TYR A 78 -5.12 -13.95 20.00
N LEU A 79 -5.05 -12.67 19.63
CA LEU A 79 -5.13 -11.60 20.62
C LEU A 79 -6.52 -11.49 21.26
N ASP A 80 -7.59 -11.63 20.48
CA ASP A 80 -8.96 -11.67 21.03
C ASP A 80 -9.10 -12.84 22.04
N SER A 81 -8.48 -13.99 21.74
CA SER A 81 -8.42 -15.14 22.64
C SER A 81 -7.63 -14.83 23.91
N PHE A 82 -6.47 -14.18 23.80
CA PHE A 82 -5.68 -13.72 24.95
C PHE A 82 -6.51 -12.82 25.87
N LEU A 83 -7.13 -11.77 25.29
CA LEU A 83 -7.93 -10.80 26.03
C LEU A 83 -9.12 -11.45 26.74
N THR A 84 -9.78 -12.41 26.09
CA THR A 84 -10.89 -13.16 26.70
C THR A 84 -10.43 -13.97 27.92
N LEU A 85 -9.28 -14.64 27.81
CA LEU A 85 -8.75 -15.49 28.88
C LEU A 85 -8.35 -14.69 30.11
N ILE A 86 -7.67 -13.56 29.95
CA ILE A 86 -7.22 -12.75 31.09
C ILE A 86 -8.36 -12.02 31.81
N THR A 87 -9.49 -11.81 31.14
CA THR A 87 -10.71 -11.26 31.76
C THR A 87 -11.57 -12.31 32.46
N ALA A 88 -11.20 -13.60 32.38
CA ALA A 88 -11.92 -14.66 33.06
C ALA A 88 -11.81 -14.52 34.60
N LYS A 89 -12.87 -14.91 35.30
CA LYS A 89 -13.01 -14.73 36.77
C LYS A 89 -11.89 -15.39 37.58
N ASP A 90 -11.28 -16.46 37.06
CA ASP A 90 -10.16 -17.15 37.67
C ASP A 90 -9.07 -17.53 36.66
N PHE A 91 -8.38 -16.51 36.11
CA PHE A 91 -7.34 -16.75 35.11
C PHE A 91 -6.16 -17.59 35.64
N ASN A 92 -6.01 -17.72 36.96
CA ASN A 92 -4.98 -18.54 37.59
C ASN A 92 -5.21 -20.05 37.36
N GLN A 93 -6.43 -20.45 36.99
CA GLN A 93 -6.75 -21.83 36.60
C GLN A 93 -6.49 -22.10 35.10
N ILE A 94 -6.13 -21.08 34.33
CA ILE A 94 -5.86 -21.23 32.90
C ILE A 94 -4.43 -21.77 32.74
N PRO A 95 -4.24 -22.83 31.92
CA PRO A 95 -2.91 -23.31 31.59
C PRO A 95 -2.05 -22.16 31.08
N THR A 96 -0.94 -21.88 31.75
CA THR A 96 -0.11 -20.72 31.42
C THR A 96 0.49 -20.84 30.03
N GLY A 97 0.61 -22.05 29.46
CA GLY A 97 0.94 -22.26 28.05
C GLY A 97 0.01 -21.51 27.09
N LYS A 98 -1.29 -21.41 27.40
CA LYS A 98 -2.24 -20.56 26.65
C LYS A 98 -1.87 -19.09 26.73
N LEU A 99 -1.47 -18.61 27.91
CA LEU A 99 -1.07 -17.22 28.11
C LEU A 99 0.21 -16.90 27.34
N TYR A 100 1.20 -17.80 27.35
CA TYR A 100 2.40 -17.66 26.53
C TYR A 100 2.07 -17.65 25.03
N PHE A 101 1.25 -18.59 24.57
CA PHE A 101 0.91 -18.72 23.14
C PHE A 101 0.10 -17.53 22.62
N TYR A 102 -1.05 -17.24 23.24
CA TYR A 102 -1.92 -16.15 22.80
C TYR A 102 -1.32 -14.78 23.13
N GLY A 103 -0.61 -14.65 24.25
CA GLY A 103 0.05 -13.43 24.67
C GLY A 103 1.25 -13.04 23.80
N LEU A 104 1.76 -13.88 22.90
CA LEU A 104 2.76 -13.46 21.90
C LEU A 104 2.22 -12.38 20.95
N TRP A 105 0.93 -12.47 20.62
CA TRP A 105 0.33 -11.68 19.54
C TRP A 105 0.09 -10.22 19.90
N GLY A 106 0.17 -9.87 21.19
CA GLY A 106 0.16 -8.47 21.63
C GLY A 106 1.29 -7.65 21.02
N GLY A 107 2.47 -8.24 20.82
CA GLY A 107 3.63 -7.61 20.17
C GLY A 107 3.73 -7.81 18.65
N TYR A 108 2.71 -8.38 18.00
CA TYR A 108 2.73 -8.62 16.56
C TYR A 108 2.79 -7.29 15.80
N LEU A 109 3.84 -7.02 15.04
CA LEU A 109 3.93 -5.85 14.18
C LEU A 109 4.31 -6.30 12.78
N ARG A 110 3.51 -5.90 11.79
CA ARG A 110 3.85 -6.07 10.38
C ARG A 110 3.40 -4.83 9.61
N GLY A 111 4.38 -4.01 9.22
CA GLY A 111 4.15 -2.85 8.39
C GLY A 111 3.91 -3.23 6.92
N PHE A 112 3.52 -2.24 6.13
CA PHE A 112 3.42 -2.34 4.68
C PHE A 112 4.15 -1.15 4.07
N GLU A 113 5.11 -1.41 3.19
CA GLU A 113 5.78 -0.38 2.42
C GLU A 113 5.41 -0.57 0.94
N PRO A 114 4.62 0.34 0.35
CA PRO A 114 4.15 0.19 -1.02
C PRO A 114 5.32 0.34 -2.01
N ASN A 115 5.32 -0.47 -3.06
CA ASN A 115 6.20 -0.29 -4.21
C ASN A 115 5.64 0.83 -5.11
N ASP A 116 5.77 2.08 -4.68
CA ASP A 116 5.11 3.22 -5.32
C ASP A 116 6.00 4.01 -6.30
N ALA A 117 7.16 3.46 -6.68
CA ALA A 117 8.17 4.18 -7.47
C ALA A 117 7.60 4.79 -8.76
N THR A 118 6.80 4.01 -9.50
CA THR A 118 6.18 4.49 -10.74
C THR A 118 5.16 5.61 -10.46
N PHE A 119 4.34 5.43 -9.42
CA PHE A 119 3.33 6.41 -9.03
C PHE A 119 3.98 7.73 -8.57
N GLN A 120 5.06 7.66 -7.78
CA GLN A 120 5.82 8.85 -7.36
C GLN A 120 6.46 9.56 -8.55
N GLN A 121 7.02 8.82 -9.51
CA GLN A 121 7.57 9.42 -10.74
C GLN A 121 6.48 10.15 -11.54
N MET A 122 5.30 9.55 -11.69
CA MET A 122 4.17 10.19 -12.38
C MET A 122 3.71 11.46 -11.67
N LYS A 123 3.62 11.42 -10.33
CA LYS A 123 3.21 12.55 -9.50
C LYS A 123 4.21 13.71 -9.60
N ASN A 124 5.50 13.42 -9.48
CA ASN A 124 6.56 14.43 -9.50
C ASN A 124 6.78 15.04 -10.90
N SER A 125 6.53 14.28 -11.97
CA SER A 125 6.67 14.76 -13.35
C SER A 125 5.40 15.42 -13.93
N GLY A 126 4.28 15.39 -13.20
CA GLY A 126 2.98 15.83 -13.73
C GLY A 126 2.37 14.89 -14.79
N SER A 127 2.98 13.72 -15.01
CA SER A 127 2.55 12.73 -16.01
C SER A 127 1.23 12.03 -15.66
N ILE A 128 0.71 12.21 -14.43
CA ILE A 128 -0.64 11.75 -14.05
C ILE A 128 -1.69 12.28 -15.03
N ARG A 129 -1.50 13.49 -15.58
CA ARG A 129 -2.41 14.09 -16.55
C ARG A 129 -2.61 13.28 -17.82
N TYR A 130 -1.75 12.32 -18.13
CA TYR A 130 -1.88 11.46 -19.30
C TYR A 130 -2.97 10.40 -19.14
N PHE A 131 -3.37 10.09 -17.90
CA PHE A 131 -4.46 9.18 -17.57
C PHE A 131 -5.77 9.96 -17.57
N LYS A 132 -6.60 9.78 -18.59
CA LYS A 132 -7.83 10.58 -18.80
C LYS A 132 -9.07 9.94 -18.19
N ASN A 133 -9.00 8.68 -17.79
CA ASN A 133 -10.08 7.97 -17.15
C ASN A 133 -10.29 8.48 -15.71
N ARG A 134 -11.38 9.23 -15.51
CA ARG A 134 -11.74 9.81 -14.22
C ARG A 134 -12.03 8.75 -13.16
N GLU A 135 -12.56 7.60 -13.52
CA GLU A 135 -12.82 6.52 -12.58
C GLU A 135 -11.50 5.92 -12.06
N LEU A 136 -10.58 5.64 -12.98
CA LEU A 136 -9.22 5.16 -12.64
C LEU A 136 -8.49 6.16 -11.73
N GLU A 137 -8.55 7.46 -12.06
CA GLU A 137 -7.96 8.53 -11.24
C GLU A 137 -8.52 8.52 -9.81
N GLN A 138 -9.85 8.41 -9.67
CA GLN A 138 -10.50 8.35 -8.35
C GLN A 138 -10.12 7.10 -7.57
N THR A 139 -10.04 5.94 -8.21
CA THR A 139 -9.65 4.68 -7.56
C THR A 139 -8.19 4.72 -7.11
N ILE A 140 -7.27 5.27 -7.92
CA ILE A 140 -5.87 5.53 -7.52
C ILE A 140 -5.82 6.51 -6.35
N GLY A 141 -6.63 7.58 -6.37
CA GLY A 141 -6.70 8.55 -5.28
C GLY A 141 -7.14 7.93 -3.95
N LYS A 142 -8.15 7.05 -3.97
CA LYS A 142 -8.59 6.27 -2.80
C LYS A 142 -7.48 5.34 -2.30
N TYR A 143 -6.78 4.68 -3.20
CA TYR A 143 -5.66 3.81 -2.86
C TYR A 143 -4.55 4.60 -2.13
N ASP A 144 -4.10 5.72 -2.69
CA ASP A 144 -3.10 6.61 -2.06
C ASP A 144 -3.58 7.17 -0.69
N GLN A 145 -4.88 7.42 -0.53
CA GLN A 145 -5.45 7.81 0.76
C GLN A 145 -5.34 6.69 1.81
N ILE A 146 -5.64 5.43 1.44
CA ILE A 146 -5.52 4.28 2.32
C ILE A 146 -4.06 4.02 2.69
N LEU A 147 -3.13 4.09 1.74
CA LEU A 147 -1.69 3.92 2.02
C LEU A 147 -1.17 4.94 3.04
N ARG A 148 -1.55 6.21 2.90
CA ARG A 148 -1.22 7.25 3.89
C ARG A 148 -1.85 6.98 5.25
N SER A 149 -3.06 6.43 5.28
CA SER A 149 -3.72 6.01 6.53
C SER A 149 -2.96 4.86 7.21
N MET A 150 -2.51 3.86 6.42
CA MET A 150 -1.71 2.74 6.92
C MET A 150 -0.40 3.22 7.53
N ARG A 151 0.36 4.08 6.83
CA ARG A 151 1.62 4.64 7.36
C ARG A 151 1.40 5.40 8.68
N ARG A 152 0.38 6.25 8.75
CA ARG A 152 0.04 6.94 10.01
C ARG A 152 -0.22 5.95 11.15
N LEU A 153 -1.03 4.92 10.92
CA LEU A 153 -1.32 3.91 11.96
C LEU A 153 -0.08 3.13 12.38
N GLN A 154 0.84 2.86 11.45
CA GLN A 154 2.12 2.21 11.75
C GLN A 154 3.00 3.10 12.64
N ASP A 155 3.08 4.40 12.34
CA ASP A 155 3.82 5.37 13.16
C ASP A 155 3.25 5.48 14.58
N PHE A 156 1.92 5.49 14.73
CA PHE A 156 1.26 5.48 16.04
C PHE A 156 1.51 4.17 16.81
N ASP A 157 1.44 3.02 16.14
CA ASP A 157 1.62 1.70 16.78
C ASP A 157 3.06 1.53 17.28
N GLN A 158 4.07 2.14 16.65
CA GLN A 158 5.48 2.01 17.05
C GLN A 158 5.73 2.39 18.52
N PHE A 159 5.08 3.45 19.02
CA PHE A 159 5.21 3.86 20.42
C PHE A 159 4.57 2.84 21.38
N ILE A 160 3.38 2.35 21.04
CA ILE A 160 2.67 1.36 21.84
C ILE A 160 3.45 0.04 21.87
N GLN A 161 4.07 -0.35 20.75
CA GLN A 161 4.87 -1.57 20.63
C GLN A 161 6.06 -1.61 21.60
N LEU A 162 6.73 -0.48 21.81
CA LEU A 162 7.81 -0.40 22.77
C LEU A 162 7.32 -0.69 24.20
N GLU A 163 6.21 -0.09 24.60
CA GLU A 163 5.62 -0.31 25.92
C GLU A 163 5.11 -1.74 26.09
N ILE A 164 4.47 -2.30 25.06
CA ILE A 164 4.05 -3.70 25.02
C ILE A 164 5.23 -4.63 25.28
N ARG A 165 6.37 -4.43 24.61
CA ARG A 165 7.57 -5.25 24.80
C ARG A 165 8.09 -5.15 26.24
N LYS A 166 8.14 -3.95 26.81
CA LYS A 166 8.58 -3.73 28.19
C LYS A 166 7.70 -4.43 29.21
N VAL A 167 6.37 -4.26 29.11
CA VAL A 167 5.43 -4.88 30.05
C VAL A 167 5.39 -6.39 29.87
N ARG A 168 5.39 -6.88 28.63
CA ARG A 168 5.42 -8.32 28.31
C ARG A 168 6.62 -9.03 28.92
N ALA A 169 7.80 -8.38 28.91
CA ALA A 169 9.02 -8.92 29.50
C ALA A 169 8.97 -9.06 31.03
N LYS A 170 8.03 -8.38 31.71
CA LYS A 170 7.78 -8.54 33.15
C LYS A 170 6.87 -9.74 33.46
N ILE A 171 6.10 -10.22 32.47
CA ILE A 171 5.09 -11.28 32.64
C ILE A 171 5.63 -12.64 32.23
N PHE A 172 6.29 -12.70 31.07
CA PHE A 172 6.63 -13.96 30.42
C PHE A 172 8.13 -14.19 30.40
N ASP A 173 8.55 -15.35 30.89
CA ASP A 173 9.93 -15.81 30.87
C ASP A 173 10.43 -16.05 29.44
N PHE A 174 11.68 -15.69 29.18
CA PHE A 174 12.27 -15.76 27.83
C PHE A 174 12.34 -17.19 27.29
N HIS A 175 12.67 -18.19 28.11
CA HIS A 175 12.82 -19.58 27.67
C HIS A 175 11.50 -20.13 27.12
N PHE A 176 10.41 -19.95 27.86
CA PHE A 176 9.09 -20.42 27.45
C PHE A 176 8.48 -19.56 26.34
N ASN A 177 8.83 -18.27 26.27
CA ASN A 177 8.51 -17.43 25.12
C ASN A 177 9.16 -17.91 23.84
N ASP A 178 10.44 -18.29 23.88
CA ASP A 178 11.13 -18.83 22.72
C ASP A 178 10.48 -20.14 22.26
N GLN A 179 10.11 -21.02 23.19
CA GLN A 179 9.34 -22.23 22.87
C GLN A 179 8.00 -21.91 22.19
N ALA A 180 7.20 -21.00 22.77
CA ALA A 180 5.93 -20.57 22.19
C ALA A 180 6.11 -19.98 20.79
N ASN A 181 7.16 -19.17 20.59
CA ASN A 181 7.47 -18.59 19.28
C ASN A 181 7.87 -19.67 18.27
N ARG A 182 8.67 -20.68 18.65
CA ARG A 182 8.99 -21.82 17.78
C ARG A 182 7.73 -22.56 17.34
N VAL A 183 6.78 -22.78 18.26
CA VAL A 183 5.47 -23.37 17.93
C VAL A 183 4.73 -22.51 16.90
N VAL A 184 4.68 -21.18 17.07
CA VAL A 184 4.07 -20.28 16.07
C VAL A 184 4.78 -20.37 14.72
N GLN A 185 6.12 -20.28 14.68
CA GLN A 185 6.88 -20.32 13.43
C GLN A 185 6.68 -21.65 12.68
N GLN A 186 6.66 -22.78 13.39
CA GLN A 186 6.57 -24.11 12.77
C GLN A 186 5.12 -24.50 12.45
N HIS A 187 4.21 -24.26 13.39
CA HIS A 187 2.86 -24.83 13.38
C HIS A 187 1.74 -23.83 13.11
N VAL A 188 2.05 -22.54 12.98
CA VAL A 188 1.10 -21.53 12.47
C VAL A 188 1.53 -21.04 11.08
N TYR A 189 2.80 -20.66 10.91
CA TYR A 189 3.24 -20.04 9.65
C TYR A 189 3.76 -21.01 8.59
N ARG A 190 4.48 -22.08 8.96
CA ARG A 190 5.08 -23.01 8.00
C ARG A 190 4.14 -24.17 7.64
N ASN A 191 3.84 -25.03 8.61
CA ASN A 191 3.03 -26.23 8.43
C ASN A 191 1.96 -26.27 9.51
N PHE A 192 0.76 -25.78 9.20
CA PHE A 192 -0.31 -25.67 10.18
C PHE A 192 -0.59 -27.01 10.87
N ASN A 193 -0.48 -27.06 12.21
CA ASN A 193 -0.72 -28.25 13.01
C ASN A 193 -1.35 -27.88 14.35
N GLN A 194 -2.66 -28.13 14.47
CA GLN A 194 -3.43 -27.81 15.66
C GLN A 194 -3.02 -28.65 16.88
N GLU A 195 -2.74 -29.94 16.71
CA GLU A 195 -2.37 -30.82 17.82
C GLU A 195 -1.06 -30.39 18.49
N ALA A 196 -0.08 -29.94 17.70
CA ALA A 196 1.18 -29.42 18.22
C ALA A 196 0.99 -28.09 18.98
N ILE A 197 0.11 -27.21 18.47
CA ILE A 197 -0.26 -25.96 19.15
C ILE A 197 -0.96 -26.28 20.48
N ASP A 198 -1.93 -27.18 20.47
CA ASP A 198 -2.70 -27.59 21.66
C ASP A 198 -1.80 -28.24 22.71
N SER A 199 -0.85 -29.07 22.28
CA SER A 199 0.14 -29.71 23.16
C SER A 199 0.92 -28.67 23.96
N PHE A 200 1.42 -27.60 23.32
CA PHE A 200 2.07 -26.50 24.03
C PHE A 200 1.10 -25.73 24.93
N MET A 201 -0.09 -25.41 24.44
CA MET A 201 -1.08 -24.64 25.20
C MET A 201 -1.55 -25.33 26.48
N LEU A 202 -1.54 -26.66 26.55
CA LEU A 202 -1.91 -27.42 27.74
C LEU A 202 -0.81 -27.47 28.82
N THR A 203 0.38 -26.93 28.54
CA THR A 203 1.49 -26.87 29.51
C THR A 203 1.28 -25.76 30.55
N ASN A 204 2.06 -25.82 31.64
CA ASN A 204 2.02 -24.87 32.75
C ASN A 204 3.40 -24.24 33.06
N PRO A 205 4.09 -23.60 32.09
CA PRO A 205 5.32 -22.87 32.36
C PRO A 205 5.12 -21.75 33.40
N PRO A 206 6.08 -21.49 34.30
CA PRO A 206 5.96 -20.40 35.27
C PRO A 206 5.84 -19.04 34.57
N LEU A 207 5.04 -18.15 35.14
CA LEU A 207 5.06 -16.72 34.81
C LEU A 207 6.09 -16.02 35.71
N LEU A 208 6.67 -14.92 35.23
CA LEU A 208 7.56 -14.08 36.04
C LEU A 208 6.79 -13.28 37.10
N THR A 209 5.51 -12.98 36.85
CA THR A 209 4.60 -12.36 37.81
C THR A 209 3.16 -12.82 37.61
N GLN A 210 2.39 -12.83 38.69
CA GLN A 210 0.93 -12.98 38.69
C GLN A 210 0.22 -11.69 39.11
N ASP A 211 0.95 -10.58 39.16
CA ASP A 211 0.40 -9.28 39.51
C ASP A 211 -0.65 -8.84 38.47
N LYS A 212 -1.90 -8.73 38.94
CA LYS A 212 -3.05 -8.32 38.13
C LYS A 212 -2.86 -6.93 37.52
N ILE A 213 -2.12 -6.03 38.18
CA ILE A 213 -1.86 -4.68 37.66
C ILE A 213 -1.02 -4.79 36.38
N VAL A 214 0.08 -5.56 36.41
CA VAL A 214 0.98 -5.72 35.27
C VAL A 214 0.30 -6.46 34.12
N ILE A 215 -0.48 -7.50 34.42
CA ILE A 215 -1.23 -8.25 33.39
C ILE A 215 -2.31 -7.36 32.76
N ASN A 216 -3.01 -6.56 33.55
CA ASN A 216 -4.00 -5.61 33.04
C ASN A 216 -3.37 -4.49 32.21
N GLU A 217 -2.21 -3.99 32.61
CA GLU A 217 -1.44 -3.02 31.81
C GLU A 217 -1.11 -3.60 30.43
N TYR A 218 -0.64 -4.85 30.36
CA TYR A 218 -0.38 -5.52 29.10
C TYR A 218 -1.64 -5.67 28.23
N ALA A 219 -2.77 -6.04 28.86
CA ALA A 219 -4.07 -6.16 28.21
C ALA A 219 -4.52 -4.85 27.55
N GLU A 220 -4.45 -3.75 28.30
CA GLU A 220 -4.87 -2.43 27.84
C GLU A 220 -3.97 -1.90 26.72
N LEU A 221 -2.66 -2.13 26.81
CA LEU A 221 -1.74 -1.81 25.72
C LEU A 221 -2.07 -2.62 24.47
N CYS A 222 -2.32 -3.92 24.60
CA CYS A 222 -2.73 -4.79 23.49
C CYS A 222 -4.05 -4.33 22.85
N ARG A 223 -5.05 -3.97 23.67
CA ARG A 223 -6.36 -3.49 23.21
C ARG A 223 -6.27 -2.12 22.52
N SER A 224 -5.35 -1.27 22.95
CA SER A 224 -5.10 0.06 22.37
C SER A 224 -4.48 -0.01 20.98
N ARG A 225 -4.03 -1.20 20.56
CA ARG A 225 -3.57 -1.42 19.20
C ARG A 225 -4.74 -1.43 18.24
N SER A 226 -4.64 -0.58 17.22
CA SER A 226 -5.64 -0.48 16.15
C SER A 226 -5.54 -1.63 15.14
N LEU A 227 -5.26 -2.86 15.58
CA LEU A 227 -5.02 -4.04 14.73
C LEU A 227 -6.17 -4.31 13.75
N ARG A 228 -7.42 -4.22 14.22
CA ARG A 228 -8.61 -4.39 13.37
C ARG A 228 -8.65 -3.34 12.26
N GLN A 229 -8.32 -2.10 12.57
CA GLN A 229 -8.27 -1.03 11.57
C GLN A 229 -7.11 -1.22 10.58
N GLN A 230 -5.93 -1.64 11.07
CA GLN A 230 -4.79 -1.94 10.20
C GLN A 230 -5.11 -3.08 9.21
N LEU A 231 -5.78 -4.13 9.70
CA LEU A 231 -6.25 -5.25 8.87
C LEU A 231 -7.29 -4.78 7.83
N ASN A 232 -8.28 -3.99 8.24
CA ASN A 232 -9.27 -3.43 7.34
C ASN A 232 -8.64 -2.56 6.24
N ASN A 233 -7.66 -1.72 6.60
CA ASN A 233 -6.92 -0.92 5.62
C ASN A 233 -6.15 -1.81 4.63
N SER A 234 -5.52 -2.88 5.11
CA SER A 234 -4.79 -3.83 4.26
C SER A 234 -5.72 -4.53 3.26
N ILE A 235 -6.92 -4.94 3.70
CA ILE A 235 -7.96 -5.54 2.84
C ILE A 235 -8.44 -4.52 1.79
N GLN A 236 -8.71 -3.28 2.19
CA GLN A 236 -9.12 -2.22 1.27
C GLN A 236 -8.02 -1.91 0.25
N ALA A 237 -6.77 -1.79 0.69
CA ALA A 237 -5.62 -1.58 -0.19
C ALA A 237 -5.48 -2.72 -1.21
N LEU A 238 -5.64 -3.98 -0.78
CA LEU A 238 -5.56 -5.13 -1.68
C LEU A 238 -6.67 -5.09 -2.75
N ASN A 239 -7.89 -4.75 -2.36
CA ASN A 239 -9.03 -4.70 -3.28
C ASN A 239 -8.86 -3.57 -4.31
N LEU A 240 -8.50 -2.36 -3.84
CA LEU A 240 -8.22 -1.22 -4.71
C LEU A 240 -7.05 -1.50 -5.66
N ALA A 241 -5.96 -2.11 -5.18
CA ALA A 241 -4.83 -2.48 -6.03
C ALA A 241 -5.24 -3.43 -7.15
N LYS A 242 -6.04 -4.46 -6.85
CA LYS A 242 -6.58 -5.38 -7.86
C LYS A 242 -7.47 -4.68 -8.88
N GLU A 243 -8.34 -3.78 -8.42
CA GLU A 243 -9.22 -2.99 -9.28
C GLU A 243 -8.41 -2.10 -10.23
N ILE A 244 -7.41 -1.37 -9.71
CA ILE A 244 -6.52 -0.53 -10.51
C ILE A 244 -5.75 -1.37 -11.54
N ILE A 245 -5.25 -2.55 -11.18
CA ILE A 245 -4.58 -3.44 -12.13
C ILE A 245 -5.51 -3.79 -13.30
N VAL A 246 -6.76 -4.18 -13.02
CA VAL A 246 -7.74 -4.53 -14.06
C VAL A 246 -8.00 -3.33 -14.97
N MET A 247 -8.30 -2.16 -14.39
CA MET A 247 -8.57 -0.94 -15.15
C MET A 247 -7.39 -0.53 -16.03
N LEU A 248 -6.16 -0.60 -15.51
CA LEU A 248 -4.95 -0.29 -16.27
C LEU A 248 -4.72 -1.28 -17.42
N LYS A 249 -4.96 -2.58 -17.19
CA LYS A 249 -4.82 -3.60 -18.23
C LYS A 249 -5.85 -3.40 -19.35
N GLU A 250 -7.09 -3.07 -19.01
CA GLU A 250 -8.16 -2.79 -19.96
C GLU A 250 -7.90 -1.52 -20.77
N GLU A 251 -7.62 -0.40 -20.09
CA GLU A 251 -7.43 0.92 -20.73
C GLU A 251 -6.20 0.97 -21.66
N PHE A 252 -5.11 0.28 -21.29
CA PHE A 252 -3.85 0.32 -22.05
C PHE A 252 -3.55 -0.95 -22.84
N HIS A 253 -4.48 -1.90 -22.88
CA HIS A 253 -4.36 -3.20 -23.55
C HIS A 253 -3.07 -3.93 -23.14
N LEU A 254 -2.84 -4.04 -21.84
CA LEU A 254 -1.68 -4.72 -21.25
C LEU A 254 -1.99 -6.21 -21.03
N LYS A 255 -0.94 -7.03 -20.93
CA LYS A 255 -1.06 -8.47 -20.61
C LYS A 255 -1.08 -8.69 -19.09
#